data_AF-A5Z894-F1
#
_entry.id   AF-A5Z894-F1
#
_cell.length_a   1.000
_cell.length_b   1.000
_cell.length_c   1.000
_cell.angle_alpha   90.00
_cell.angle_beta   90.00
_cell.angle_gamma   90.00
#
_symmetry.space_group_name_H-M   'P 1'
#
loop_
_entity.id
_entity.type
_entity.pdbx_description
1 polymer ?
#
loop_
_entity_poly.entity_id
_entity_poly.type
_entity_poly.pdbx_seq_one_letter_code
_entity_poly.pdbx_strand_id
1 'polypeptide(L)'
;MSDINIVFTRVDNRLVHGQVGNVWVTASGANLILVVDDETCNDELSKSLMKMTADAVGVQIRFFSIKKTIEIIGKAAPSQKIFIVAKTPQVIEQLVDGGVPIKHCNIGNMHKSEGKHILHEVHVYVDDQDEACLKRLKEKGVDVYIQITPNDRKYKI
;
A
#
# COMPACT_ATOMS: atom_id res chain seq x y z
N MET A 1 18.43 -15.19 6.36
CA MET A 1 17.20 -14.41 6.63
C MET A 1 16.12 -15.05 5.78
N SER A 2 14.94 -15.31 6.33
CA SER A 2 13.80 -15.77 5.52
C SER A 2 13.47 -14.69 4.48
N ASP A 3 13.37 -15.07 3.21
CA ASP A 3 12.97 -14.14 2.16
C ASP A 3 11.56 -13.63 2.45
N ILE A 4 11.48 -12.35 2.84
CA ILE A 4 10.21 -11.68 3.13
C ILE A 4 9.42 -11.58 1.82
N ASN A 5 8.22 -12.15 1.78
CA ASN A 5 7.43 -12.25 0.55
C ASN A 5 6.37 -11.15 0.46
N ILE A 6 6.82 -9.93 0.13
CA ILE A 6 5.93 -8.81 -0.20
C ILE A 6 5.51 -8.94 -1.66
N VAL A 7 4.29 -9.39 -1.90
CA VAL A 7 3.76 -9.65 -3.25
C VAL A 7 3.12 -8.42 -3.87
N PHE A 8 2.65 -7.48 -3.04
CA PHE A 8 2.05 -6.24 -3.51
C PHE A 8 2.22 -5.09 -2.52
N THR A 9 2.41 -3.87 -3.01
CA THR A 9 2.40 -2.65 -2.20
C THR A 9 1.57 -1.59 -2.89
N ARG A 10 0.60 -0.99 -2.19
CA ARG A 10 -0.32 0.00 -2.75
C ARG A 10 -0.46 1.23 -1.86
N VAL A 11 -0.48 2.39 -2.50
CA VAL A 11 -0.96 3.65 -1.94
C VAL A 11 -2.42 3.85 -2.33
N ASP A 12 -3.29 3.95 -1.34
CA ASP A 12 -4.71 4.29 -1.50
C ASP A 12 -5.17 5.05 -0.24
N ASN A 13 -5.61 6.30 -0.37
CA ASN A 13 -6.05 7.10 0.78
C ASN A 13 -7.21 6.46 1.56
N ARG A 14 -7.92 5.51 0.95
CA ARG A 14 -9.05 4.79 1.54
C ARG A 14 -8.65 3.44 2.15
N LEU A 15 -7.36 3.08 2.11
CA LEU A 15 -6.83 1.81 2.59
C LEU A 15 -7.54 0.59 1.96
N VAL A 16 -8.11 -0.29 2.79
CA VAL A 16 -8.87 -1.46 2.31
C VAL A 16 -10.34 -1.07 2.20
N HIS A 17 -10.88 -1.05 0.99
CA HIS A 17 -12.28 -0.70 0.76
C HIS A 17 -12.85 -1.40 -0.48
N GLY A 18 -14.16 -1.64 -0.43
CA GLY A 18 -14.96 -2.11 -1.56
C GLY A 18 -14.40 -3.33 -2.28
N GLN A 19 -14.66 -3.43 -3.58
CA GLN A 19 -14.15 -4.51 -4.43
C GLN A 19 -12.71 -4.28 -4.88
N VAL A 20 -12.16 -3.07 -4.74
CA VAL A 20 -10.81 -2.74 -5.24
C VAL A 20 -9.75 -3.49 -4.43
N GLY A 21 -9.89 -3.55 -3.10
CA GLY A 21 -9.03 -4.39 -2.26
C GLY A 21 -9.09 -5.86 -2.68
N ASN A 22 -10.28 -6.38 -2.90
CA ASN A 22 -10.54 -7.79 -3.26
C ASN A 22 -9.92 -8.20 -4.60
N VAL A 23 -10.02 -7.32 -5.61
CA VAL A 23 -9.48 -7.57 -6.94
C VAL A 23 -7.95 -7.62 -6.89
N TRP A 24 -7.31 -6.71 -6.15
CA TRP A 24 -5.85 -6.72 -6.00
C TRP A 24 -5.33 -7.87 -5.13
N VAL A 25 -6.05 -8.26 -4.09
CA VAL A 25 -5.74 -9.46 -3.30
C VAL A 25 -5.73 -10.70 -4.20
N THR A 26 -6.78 -10.89 -5.00
CA THR A 26 -6.87 -12.01 -5.96
C THR A 26 -5.75 -11.96 -6.98
N ALA A 27 -5.53 -10.80 -7.62
CA ALA A 27 -4.52 -10.64 -8.67
C ALA A 27 -3.08 -10.81 -8.17
N SER A 28 -2.78 -10.37 -6.94
CA SER A 28 -1.45 -10.53 -6.33
C SER A 28 -1.22 -11.91 -5.71
N GLY A 29 -2.29 -12.67 -5.48
CA GLY A 29 -2.24 -13.94 -4.74
C GLY A 29 -1.86 -13.78 -3.26
N ALA A 30 -2.09 -12.58 -2.70
CA ALA A 30 -1.83 -12.29 -1.30
C ALA A 30 -2.73 -13.14 -0.39
N ASN A 31 -2.21 -13.56 0.77
CA ASN A 31 -2.99 -14.21 1.82
C ASN A 31 -3.00 -13.41 3.14
N LEU A 32 -2.26 -12.30 3.16
CA LEU A 32 -2.21 -11.37 4.27
C LEU A 32 -2.19 -9.93 3.73
N ILE A 33 -3.17 -9.12 4.13
CA ILE A 33 -3.14 -7.67 3.97
C ILE A 33 -2.51 -7.05 5.22
N LEU A 34 -1.49 -6.23 5.02
CA LEU A 34 -0.87 -5.43 6.06
C LEU A 34 -1.23 -3.95 5.82
N VAL A 35 -2.15 -3.44 6.62
CA VAL A 35 -2.50 -2.02 6.66
C VAL A 35 -1.48 -1.30 7.53
N VAL A 36 -0.74 -0.36 6.93
CA VAL A 36 0.27 0.45 7.62
C VAL A 36 -0.24 1.87 7.77
N ASP A 37 -0.80 2.17 8.95
CA ASP A 37 -1.38 3.48 9.27
C ASP A 37 -1.50 3.65 10.78
N ASP A 38 -0.82 4.65 11.34
CA ASP A 38 -0.77 4.89 12.79
C ASP A 38 -2.14 5.30 13.36
N GLU A 39 -2.95 6.02 12.59
CA GLU A 39 -4.30 6.44 12.97
C GLU A 39 -5.25 5.24 13.03
N THR A 40 -5.31 4.44 11.96
CA THR A 40 -6.16 3.24 11.88
C THR A 40 -5.83 2.25 12.99
N CYS A 41 -4.59 2.20 13.48
CA CYS A 41 -4.22 1.37 14.62
C CYS A 41 -5.02 1.68 15.90
N ASN A 42 -5.67 2.83 16.01
CA ASN A 42 -6.48 3.23 17.15
C ASN A 42 -7.98 3.37 16.82
N ASP A 43 -8.38 3.11 15.58
CA ASP A 43 -9.77 3.22 15.13
C ASP A 43 -10.41 1.84 14.93
N GLU A 44 -11.12 1.37 15.96
CA GLU A 44 -11.77 0.05 15.94
C GLU A 44 -12.91 -0.06 14.91
N LEU A 45 -13.58 1.04 14.57
CA LEU A 45 -14.63 1.04 13.56
C LEU A 45 -14.01 0.82 12.17
N SER A 46 -13.00 1.61 11.82
CA SER A 46 -12.28 1.47 10.55
C SER A 46 -11.65 0.07 10.40
N LYS A 47 -11.02 -0.45 11.47
CA LYS A 47 -10.49 -1.82 11.46
C LYS A 47 -11.57 -2.86 11.20
N SER A 48 -12.74 -2.72 11.82
CA SER A 48 -13.85 -3.68 11.68
C SER A 48 -14.40 -3.69 10.25
N LEU A 49 -14.58 -2.52 9.63
CA LEU A 49 -15.02 -2.42 8.23
C LEU A 49 -14.00 -3.02 7.25
N MET A 50 -12.71 -2.77 7.48
CA MET A 50 -11.64 -3.35 6.65
C MET A 50 -11.53 -4.87 6.82
N LYS A 51 -11.72 -5.39 8.04
CA LYS A 51 -11.78 -6.84 8.29
C LYS A 51 -12.90 -7.51 7.51
N MET A 52 -14.11 -6.93 7.52
CA MET A 52 -15.22 -7.47 6.73
C MET A 52 -14.89 -7.55 5.23
N THR A 53 -14.14 -6.58 4.70
CA THR A 53 -13.70 -6.61 3.29
C THR A 53 -12.68 -7.73 3.05
N ALA A 54 -11.69 -7.91 3.93
CA ALA A 54 -10.71 -8.97 3.83
C ALA A 54 -11.33 -10.38 3.99
N ASP A 55 -12.28 -10.53 4.92
CA ASP A 55 -12.99 -11.78 5.18
C ASP A 55 -13.81 -12.23 3.97
N ALA A 56 -14.37 -11.28 3.19
CA ALA A 56 -15.13 -11.57 1.98
C ALA A 56 -14.30 -12.28 0.88
N VAL A 57 -12.97 -12.18 0.94
CA VAL A 57 -12.03 -12.90 0.06
C VAL A 57 -11.16 -13.91 0.80
N GLY A 58 -11.46 -14.18 2.07
CA GLY A 58 -10.81 -15.22 2.86
C GLY A 58 -9.33 -14.95 3.17
N VAL A 59 -8.91 -13.68 3.26
CA VAL A 59 -7.51 -13.32 3.57
C VAL A 59 -7.37 -12.73 4.96
N GLN A 60 -6.21 -12.95 5.57
CA GLN A 60 -5.90 -12.34 6.86
C GLN A 60 -5.65 -10.84 6.69
N ILE A 61 -5.99 -10.07 7.72
CA ILE A 61 -5.65 -8.65 7.78
C ILE A 61 -4.95 -8.30 9.11
N ARG A 62 -3.97 -7.40 9.05
CA ARG A 62 -3.27 -6.84 10.21
C ARG A 62 -3.16 -5.33 10.04
N PHE A 63 -3.17 -4.62 11.17
CA PHE A 63 -3.06 -3.17 11.23
C PHE A 63 -1.86 -2.85 12.11
N PHE A 64 -0.80 -2.28 11.53
CA PHE A 64 0.41 -1.91 12.24
C PHE A 64 0.75 -0.45 12.02
N SER A 65 1.42 0.12 13.02
CA SER A 65 2.11 1.38 12.86
C SER A 65 3.30 1.23 11.92
N ILE A 66 3.82 2.35 11.44
CA ILE A 66 5.02 2.39 10.60
C ILE A 66 6.20 1.77 11.38
N LYS A 67 6.40 2.25 12.61
CA LYS A 67 7.44 1.75 13.52
C LYS A 67 7.33 0.25 13.76
N LYS A 68 6.13 -0.24 14.09
CA LYS A 68 5.91 -1.66 14.34
C LYS A 68 6.23 -2.47 13.09
N THR A 69 5.78 -2.02 11.92
CA THR A 69 6.05 -2.70 10.65
C THR A 69 7.55 -2.88 10.42
N ILE A 70 8.33 -1.82 10.58
CA ILE A 70 9.80 -1.86 10.45
C ILE A 70 10.41 -2.90 11.41
N GLU A 71 9.97 -2.92 12.67
CA GLU A 71 10.51 -3.83 13.70
C GLU A 71 10.19 -5.31 13.48
N ILE A 72 9.03 -5.62 12.87
CA ILE A 72 8.51 -7.00 12.85
C ILE A 72 8.43 -7.63 11.48
N ILE A 73 8.53 -6.87 10.39
CA ILE A 73 8.37 -7.43 9.03
C ILE A 73 9.38 -8.56 8.74
N GLY A 74 10.60 -8.46 9.30
CA GLY A 74 11.63 -9.50 9.21
C GLY A 74 11.29 -10.82 9.90
N LYS A 75 10.20 -10.87 10.68
CA LYS A 75 9.70 -12.08 11.36
C LYS A 75 8.54 -12.74 10.59
N ALA A 76 8.21 -12.26 9.39
CA ALA A 76 7.17 -12.85 8.56
C ALA A 76 7.49 -14.32 8.23
N ALA A 77 6.48 -15.18 8.35
CA ALA A 77 6.61 -16.59 7.99
C ALA A 77 6.72 -16.74 6.46
N PRO A 78 7.49 -17.71 5.94
CA PRO A 78 7.62 -17.92 4.50
C PRO A 78 6.30 -18.17 3.75
N SER A 79 5.28 -18.67 4.46
CA SER A 79 3.93 -18.87 3.91
C SER A 79 3.13 -17.58 3.74
N GLN A 80 3.54 -16.47 4.35
CA GLN A 80 2.85 -15.18 4.26
C GLN A 80 3.18 -14.50 2.93
N LYS A 81 2.16 -14.27 2.10
CA LYS A 81 2.20 -13.47 0.87
C LYS A 81 1.58 -12.12 1.19
N ILE A 82 2.43 -11.14 1.44
CA ILE A 82 2.04 -9.87 2.08
C ILE A 82 1.66 -8.84 1.02
N PHE A 83 0.46 -8.31 1.14
CA PHE A 83 0.01 -7.10 0.46
C PHE A 83 0.06 -5.94 1.46
N ILE A 84 1.02 -5.02 1.30
CA ILE A 84 1.11 -3.78 2.07
C ILE A 84 0.19 -2.72 1.47
N VAL A 85 -0.64 -2.07 2.30
CA VAL A 85 -1.43 -0.90 1.90
C VAL A 85 -1.21 0.25 2.88
N ALA A 86 -0.97 1.45 2.34
CA ALA A 86 -0.77 2.67 3.11
C ALA A 86 -1.54 3.85 2.46
N LYS A 87 -1.82 4.89 3.24
CA LYS A 87 -2.59 6.06 2.75
C LYS A 87 -1.80 6.90 1.76
N THR A 88 -0.48 7.04 1.91
CA THR A 88 0.33 8.02 1.16
C THR A 88 1.69 7.43 0.74
N PRO A 89 2.33 7.96 -0.31
CA PRO A 89 3.67 7.49 -0.71
C PRO A 89 4.74 7.77 0.35
N GLN A 90 4.57 8.81 1.18
CA GLN A 90 5.48 9.15 2.27
C GLN A 90 5.55 8.04 3.33
N VAL A 91 4.44 7.34 3.59
CA VAL A 91 4.45 6.16 4.48
C VAL A 91 5.30 5.05 3.87
N ILE A 92 5.15 4.80 2.57
CA ILE A 92 5.96 3.79 1.86
C ILE A 92 7.45 4.19 1.88
N GLU A 93 7.76 5.47 1.69
CA GLU A 93 9.13 5.99 1.80
C GLU A 93 9.73 5.72 3.19
N GLN A 94 8.99 5.99 4.27
CA GLN A 94 9.46 5.70 5.63
C GLN A 94 9.71 4.20 5.85
N LEU A 95 8.90 3.33 5.26
CA LEU A 95 9.13 1.88 5.33
C LEU A 95 10.42 1.48 4.57
N VAL A 96 10.63 2.02 3.38
CA VAL A 96 11.85 1.77 2.59
C VAL A 96 13.08 2.28 3.36
N ASP A 97 13.01 3.48 3.93
CA ASP A 97 14.09 4.06 4.75
C ASP A 97 14.34 3.27 6.03
N GLY A 98 13.30 2.64 6.57
CA GLY A 98 13.39 1.70 7.69
C GLY A 98 13.91 0.30 7.32
N GLY A 99 14.26 0.05 6.05
CA GLY A 99 14.81 -1.23 5.60
C GLY A 99 13.76 -2.29 5.24
N VAL A 100 12.49 -1.93 5.11
CA VAL A 100 11.47 -2.86 4.58
C VAL A 100 11.75 -3.08 3.08
N PRO A 101 11.90 -4.34 2.61
CA PRO A 101 12.36 -4.63 1.24
C PRO A 101 11.25 -4.50 0.19
N ILE A 102 10.68 -3.30 0.05
CA ILE A 102 9.65 -2.98 -0.94
C ILE A 102 10.31 -2.78 -2.31
N LYS A 103 9.93 -3.60 -3.29
CA LYS A 103 10.51 -3.57 -4.65
C LYS A 103 9.66 -2.82 -5.68
N HIS A 104 8.36 -2.67 -5.40
CA HIS A 104 7.43 -2.01 -6.29
C HIS A 104 6.36 -1.29 -5.45
N CYS A 105 5.81 -0.21 -5.98
CA CYS A 105 4.77 0.57 -5.31
C CYS A 105 3.72 1.01 -6.33
N ASN A 106 2.50 0.49 -6.17
CA ASN A 106 1.34 0.89 -6.94
C ASN A 106 0.69 2.14 -6.33
N ILE A 107 0.56 3.22 -7.10
CA ILE A 107 -0.23 4.38 -6.73
C ILE A 107 -1.64 4.17 -7.27
N GLY A 108 -2.55 3.88 -6.36
CA GLY A 108 -3.89 3.44 -6.67
C GLY A 108 -4.94 4.52 -6.53
N ASN A 109 -4.81 5.35 -5.51
CA ASN A 109 -5.65 6.52 -5.31
C ASN A 109 -4.94 7.53 -4.43
N MET A 110 -5.02 8.80 -4.83
CA MET A 110 -4.63 9.94 -4.01
C MET A 110 -5.72 11.02 -4.14
N HIS A 111 -6.29 11.45 -3.02
CA HIS A 111 -7.42 12.38 -2.98
C HIS A 111 -7.05 13.77 -3.51
N LYS A 112 -8.02 14.41 -4.15
CA LYS A 112 -7.95 15.82 -4.47
C LYS A 112 -7.92 16.65 -3.19
N SER A 113 -6.99 17.59 -3.12
CA SER A 113 -6.97 18.68 -2.14
C SER A 113 -6.49 19.96 -2.83
N GLU A 114 -6.58 21.08 -2.14
CA GLU A 114 -6.01 22.34 -2.62
C GLU A 114 -4.52 22.16 -2.96
N GLY A 115 -4.07 22.75 -4.06
CA GLY A 115 -2.70 22.63 -4.56
C GLY A 115 -2.38 21.36 -5.36
N LYS A 116 -3.21 20.31 -5.28
CA LYS A 116 -2.97 19.07 -6.03
C LYS A 116 -3.55 19.07 -7.44
N HIS A 117 -2.84 18.44 -8.37
CA HIS A 117 -3.26 18.24 -9.75
C HIS A 117 -3.26 16.75 -10.13
N ILE A 118 -3.92 16.40 -11.23
CA ILE A 118 -4.03 15.01 -11.69
C ILE A 118 -2.71 14.54 -12.27
N LEU A 119 -2.23 13.38 -11.83
CA LEU A 119 -1.07 12.70 -12.40
C LEU A 119 -1.52 11.42 -13.14
N HIS A 120 -1.53 11.47 -14.48
CA HIS A 120 -1.90 10.39 -15.42
C HIS A 120 -3.33 9.82 -15.32
N GLU A 121 -3.88 9.60 -14.12
CA GLU A 121 -5.18 9.01 -13.86
C GLU A 121 -6.04 9.89 -12.95
N VAL A 122 -7.34 9.98 -13.24
CA VAL A 122 -8.29 10.88 -12.57
C VAL A 122 -8.50 10.61 -11.08
N HIS A 123 -7.98 9.49 -10.58
CA HIS A 123 -8.02 9.09 -9.17
C HIS A 123 -6.72 9.36 -8.42
N VAL A 124 -5.70 9.93 -9.07
CA VAL A 124 -4.38 10.18 -8.48
C VAL A 124 -4.06 11.68 -8.59
N TYR A 125 -4.27 12.38 -7.48
CA TYR A 125 -3.92 13.79 -7.33
C TYR A 125 -2.64 13.94 -6.51
N VAL A 126 -1.70 14.74 -7.00
CA VAL A 126 -0.38 14.95 -6.38
C VAL A 126 -0.05 16.44 -6.30
N ASP A 127 0.78 16.80 -5.33
CA ASP A 127 1.51 18.07 -5.28
C ASP A 127 3.02 17.83 -5.45
N ASP A 128 3.79 18.92 -5.39
CA ASP A 128 5.26 18.88 -5.48
C ASP A 128 5.92 17.97 -4.42
N GLN A 129 5.33 17.85 -3.22
CA GLN A 129 5.88 17.00 -2.17
C GLN A 129 5.63 15.52 -2.46
N ASP A 130 4.44 15.18 -2.95
CA ASP A 130 4.11 13.84 -3.42
C ASP A 130 5.02 13.43 -4.57
N GLU A 131 5.17 14.26 -5.60
CA GLU A 131 6.06 13.95 -6.74
C GLU A 131 7.51 13.80 -6.32
N ALA A 132 8.00 14.67 -5.44
CA ALA A 132 9.35 14.54 -4.89
C ALA A 132 9.52 13.22 -4.11
N CYS A 133 8.49 12.78 -3.38
CA CYS A 133 8.49 11.48 -2.70
C CYS A 133 8.54 10.32 -3.68
N LEU A 134 7.71 10.34 -4.73
CA LEU A 134 7.71 9.31 -5.76
C LEU A 134 9.07 9.23 -6.47
N LYS A 135 9.71 10.38 -6.72
CA LYS A 135 11.06 10.44 -7.28
C LYS A 135 12.10 9.79 -6.35
N ARG A 136 12.09 10.11 -5.05
CA ARG A 136 13.01 9.49 -4.07
C ARG A 136 12.80 7.99 -3.95
N LEU A 137 11.57 7.50 -3.99
CA LEU A 137 11.28 6.06 -4.02
C LEU A 137 11.92 5.37 -5.24
N LYS A 138 11.85 6.00 -6.42
CA LYS A 138 12.51 5.48 -7.63
C LYS A 138 14.03 5.48 -7.49
N GLU A 139 14.61 6.55 -6.94
CA GLU A 139 16.05 6.66 -6.69
C GLU A 139 16.53 5.57 -5.71
N LYS A 140 15.66 5.14 -4.79
CA LYS A 140 15.86 3.99 -3.87
C LYS A 140 15.63 2.63 -4.53
N GLY A 141 15.33 2.58 -5.84
CA GLY A 141 15.18 1.35 -6.61
C GLY A 141 13.78 0.72 -6.60
N VAL A 142 12.75 1.44 -6.16
CA VAL A 142 11.36 0.96 -6.16
C VAL A 142 10.73 1.16 -7.55
N ASP A 143 10.10 0.13 -8.13
CA ASP A 143 9.26 0.26 -9.34
C ASP A 143 7.93 0.95 -8.98
N VAL A 144 7.88 2.27 -9.16
CA VAL A 144 6.69 3.09 -8.86
C VAL A 144 5.82 3.22 -10.11
N TYR A 145 4.53 2.96 -9.97
CA TYR A 145 3.58 3.05 -11.09
C TYR A 145 2.15 3.34 -10.64
N ILE A 146 1.38 3.99 -11.51
CA ILE A 146 -0.06 4.20 -11.33
C ILE A 146 -0.84 3.10 -12.02
N GLN A 147 -1.79 2.54 -11.29
CA GLN A 147 -2.77 1.59 -11.83
C GLN A 147 -3.95 1.45 -10.85
N ILE A 148 -5.18 1.69 -11.30
CA ILE A 148 -6.35 1.72 -10.41
C ILE A 148 -6.82 0.29 -10.10
N THR A 149 -7.09 -0.50 -11.13
CA THR A 149 -7.38 -1.94 -11.08
C THR A 149 -6.44 -2.73 -11.98
N PRO A 150 -6.28 -4.06 -11.80
CA PRO A 150 -5.36 -4.87 -12.60
C PRO A 150 -5.60 -4.83 -14.12
N ASN A 151 -6.83 -4.50 -14.54
CA ASN A 151 -7.21 -4.43 -15.96
C ASN A 151 -6.98 -3.04 -16.57
N ASP A 152 -6.71 -2.03 -15.74
CA ASP A 152 -6.46 -0.67 -16.22
C ASP A 152 -5.03 -0.53 -16.75
N ARG A 153 -4.81 0.53 -17.54
CA ARG A 153 -3.49 0.88 -18.04
C ARG A 153 -2.52 1.16 -16.90
N LYS A 154 -1.34 0.53 -16.97
CA LYS A 154 -0.21 0.81 -16.07
C LYS A 154 0.59 1.99 -16.60
N TYR A 155 0.76 3.04 -15.79
CA TYR A 155 1.67 4.16 -16.09
C TYR A 155 2.88 4.06 -15.18
N LYS A 156 4.08 3.95 -15.76
CA LYS A 156 5.30 4.04 -14.97
C LYS A 156 5.56 5.51 -14.65
N ILE A 157 5.87 5.79 -13.39
CA ILE A 157 6.33 7.11 -12.95
C ILE A 157 7.83 7.17 -13.06
#